data_AF-A0A1J5D1C9-F1
#
_entry.id   AF-A0A1J5D1C9-F1
#
_cell.length_a   1.000
_cell.length_b   1.000
_cell.length_c   1.000
_cell.angle_alpha   90.00
_cell.angle_beta   90.00
_cell.angle_gamma   90.00
#
_symmetry.space_group_name_H-M   'P 1'
#
loop_
_entity.id
_entity.type
_entity.pdbx_description
1 polymer ?
#
loop_
_entity_poly.entity_id
_entity_poly.type
_entity_poly.pdbx_seq_one_letter_code
_entity_poly.pdbx_strand_id
1 'polypeptide(L)'
;MKAGACGIACEVCGYFVKGICDGCVAGNDEGASKKLETQKAKLGFNCPVLECAFKNKIGYCLKDCNKFPCEVLYQGFPYSKGFLDIFKKR
;
A
#
# COMPACT_ATOMS: atom_id res chain seq x y z
N MET A 1 -15.44 2.02 -4.17
CA MET A 1 -14.37 1.05 -3.90
C MET A 1 -13.14 1.78 -3.38
N LYS A 2 -12.65 1.46 -2.18
CA LYS A 2 -11.40 2.06 -1.66
C LYS A 2 -10.23 1.17 -2.03
N ALA A 3 -9.41 1.55 -3.00
CA ALA A 3 -8.15 0.85 -3.31
C ALA A 3 -7.00 1.50 -2.55
N GLY A 4 -6.18 0.70 -1.87
CA GLY A 4 -4.96 1.21 -1.27
C GLY A 4 -3.88 1.45 -2.32
N ALA A 5 -2.84 2.21 -1.97
CA ALA A 5 -1.66 2.41 -2.82
C ALA A 5 -1.02 1.09 -3.33
N CYS A 6 -1.19 -0.02 -2.60
CA CYS A 6 -0.76 -1.35 -3.04
C CYS A 6 -1.63 -1.98 -4.14
N GLY A 7 -2.78 -1.41 -4.48
CA GLY A 7 -3.74 -1.93 -5.47
C GLY A 7 -4.78 -2.90 -4.91
N ILE A 8 -4.70 -3.27 -3.63
CA ILE A 8 -5.71 -4.11 -2.97
C ILE A 8 -6.93 -3.27 -2.62
N ALA A 9 -8.12 -3.73 -3.02
CA ALA A 9 -9.37 -3.15 -2.54
C ALA A 9 -9.50 -3.40 -1.03
N CYS A 10 -9.62 -2.32 -0.25
CA CYS A 10 -9.69 -2.40 1.21
C CYS A 10 -10.89 -3.22 1.69
N GLU A 11 -11.98 -3.22 0.93
CA GLU A 11 -13.18 -4.01 1.23
C GLU A 11 -12.91 -5.53 1.30
N VAL A 12 -11.86 -6.02 0.64
CA VAL A 12 -11.43 -7.44 0.72
C VAL A 12 -10.18 -7.65 1.59
N CYS A 13 -9.63 -6.58 2.18
CA CYS A 13 -8.45 -6.67 3.03
C CYS A 13 -8.82 -7.19 4.42
N GLY A 14 -8.20 -8.29 4.85
CA GLY A 14 -8.47 -8.89 6.16
C GLY A 14 -8.27 -7.95 7.35
N TYR A 15 -7.34 -6.99 7.28
CA TYR A 15 -7.15 -5.99 8.34
C TYR A 15 -8.29 -4.97 8.41
N PHE A 16 -8.86 -4.60 7.27
CA PHE A 16 -10.02 -3.71 7.21
C PHE A 16 -11.28 -4.43 7.70
N VAL A 17 -11.52 -5.64 7.19
CA VAL A 17 -12.69 -6.47 7.57
C VAL A 17 -12.69 -6.79 9.07
N LYS A 18 -11.52 -6.97 9.69
CA LYS A 18 -11.36 -7.19 11.13
C LYS A 18 -11.39 -5.90 11.98
N GLY A 19 -11.59 -4.74 11.38
CA GLY A 19 -11.63 -3.44 12.09
C GLY A 19 -10.26 -2.97 12.63
N ILE A 20 -9.17 -3.63 12.26
CA ILE A 20 -7.80 -3.28 12.71
C ILE A 20 -7.29 -2.04 11.96
N CYS A 21 -7.71 -1.83 10.72
CA CYS A 21 -7.34 -0.69 9.90
C CYS A 21 -8.58 0.04 9.37
N ASP A 22 -8.64 1.38 9.48
CA ASP A 22 -9.77 2.18 8.96
C ASP A 22 -9.80 2.32 7.42
N GLY A 23 -9.11 1.46 6.67
CA GLY A 23 -9.04 1.47 5.20
C GLY A 23 -7.96 2.40 4.62
N CYS A 24 -7.48 2.09 3.42
CA CYS A 24 -6.35 2.77 2.77
C CYS A 24 -6.83 3.77 1.70
N VAL A 25 -5.89 4.58 1.21
CA VAL A 25 -6.07 5.57 0.14
C VAL A 25 -4.93 5.44 -0.88
N ALA A 26 -5.04 6.15 -2.00
CA ALA A 26 -3.93 6.31 -2.94
C ALA A 26 -2.80 7.13 -2.31
N GLY A 27 -1.55 6.92 -2.72
CA GLY A 27 -0.40 7.63 -2.14
C GLY A 27 -0.39 9.14 -2.44
N ASN A 28 -0.98 9.57 -3.55
CA ASN A 28 -1.10 10.97 -3.93
C ASN A 28 -2.39 11.64 -3.41
N ASP A 29 -3.19 10.93 -2.62
CA ASP A 29 -4.41 11.46 -2.02
C ASP A 29 -4.07 12.41 -0.85
N GLU A 30 -4.85 13.47 -0.68
CA GLU A 30 -4.68 14.42 0.42
C GLU A 30 -4.84 13.76 1.80
N GLY A 31 -5.65 12.70 1.88
CA GLY A 31 -5.85 11.90 3.09
C GLY A 31 -4.69 10.96 3.44
N ALA A 32 -3.69 10.81 2.56
CA ALA A 32 -2.58 9.87 2.78
C ALA A 32 -1.73 10.22 4.01
N SER A 33 -1.44 11.52 4.24
CA SER A 33 -0.69 11.97 5.42
C SER A 33 -1.43 11.61 6.71
N LYS A 34 -2.69 12.03 6.82
CA LYS A 34 -3.53 11.76 7.98
C LYS A 34 -3.67 10.26 8.24
N LYS A 35 -3.74 9.45 7.17
CA LYS A 35 -3.82 8.00 7.29
C LYS A 35 -2.51 7.38 7.81
N LEU A 36 -1.35 7.88 7.39
CA LEU A 36 -0.06 7.44 7.91
C LEU A 36 0.05 7.79 9.39
N GLU A 37 -0.29 9.01 9.79
CA GLU A 37 -0.30 9.42 11.20
C GLU A 37 -1.22 8.55 12.05
N THR A 38 -2.42 8.24 11.55
CA THR A 38 -3.37 7.35 12.23
C THR A 38 -2.83 5.93 12.37
N GLN A 39 -2.17 5.40 11.34
CA GLN A 39 -1.56 4.06 11.40
C GLN A 39 -0.42 4.03 12.42
N LYS A 40 0.46 5.03 12.42
CA LYS A 40 1.53 5.13 13.41
C LYS A 40 0.96 5.14 14.84
N ALA A 41 -0.08 5.92 15.07
CA ALA A 41 -0.70 6.06 16.40
C ALA A 41 -1.44 4.80 16.85
N LYS A 42 -2.19 4.13 15.97
CA LYS A 42 -3.03 2.97 16.33
C LYS A 42 -2.29 1.63 16.27
N LEU A 43 -1.40 1.46 15.29
CA LEU A 43 -0.74 0.19 14.99
C LEU A 43 0.74 0.16 15.40
N GLY A 44 1.32 1.32 15.73
CA GLY A 44 2.75 1.45 16.04
C GLY A 44 3.67 1.45 14.82
N PHE A 45 3.13 1.23 13.61
CA PHE A 45 3.88 1.25 12.35
C PHE A 45 3.06 1.88 11.22
N ASN A 46 3.77 2.35 10.18
CA ASN A 46 3.16 2.82 8.94
C ASN A 46 3.14 1.69 7.92
N CYS A 47 2.08 1.59 7.12
CA CYS A 47 2.10 0.74 5.92
C CYS A 47 3.27 1.19 5.02
N PRO A 48 4.28 0.34 4.77
CA PRO A 48 5.47 0.73 4.03
C PRO A 48 5.15 1.10 2.58
N VAL A 49 4.13 0.46 2.00
CA VAL A 49 3.70 0.73 0.62
C VAL A 49 3.00 2.09 0.51
N LEU A 50 2.11 2.42 1.44
CA LEU A 50 1.45 3.73 1.46
C LEU A 50 2.48 4.84 1.73
N GLU A 51 3.39 4.62 2.69
CA GLU A 51 4.42 5.60 3.03
C GLU A 51 5.34 5.87 1.83
N CYS A 52 5.78 4.81 1.14
CA CYS A 52 6.58 4.92 -0.07
C CYS A 52 5.82 5.66 -1.18
N ALA A 53 4.57 5.28 -1.45
CA ALA A 53 3.75 5.93 -2.47
C ALA A 53 3.52 7.41 -2.18
N PHE A 54 3.24 7.77 -0.92
CA PHE A 54 3.09 9.15 -0.47
C PHE A 54 4.35 9.98 -0.63
N LYS A 55 5.51 9.45 -0.22
CA LYS A 55 6.81 10.12 -0.37
C LYS A 55 7.17 10.34 -1.84
N ASN A 56 6.84 9.39 -2.71
CA ASN A 56 7.10 9.47 -4.15
C ASN A 56 5.97 10.16 -4.95
N LYS A 57 4.90 10.64 -4.28
CA LYS A 57 3.76 11.31 -4.91
C LYS A 57 3.08 10.49 -6.03
N ILE A 58 3.04 9.17 -5.87
CA ILE A 58 2.34 8.26 -6.80
C ILE A 58 1.04 7.75 -6.18
N GLY A 59 0.05 7.46 -7.02
CA GLY A 59 -1.24 6.93 -6.56
C GLY A 59 -1.17 5.46 -6.16
N TYR A 60 -0.87 4.60 -7.14
CA TYR A 60 -0.92 3.15 -7.00
C TYR A 60 0.34 2.49 -7.57
N CYS A 61 0.95 1.58 -6.82
CA CYS A 61 2.20 0.93 -7.23
C CYS A 61 2.06 0.17 -8.56
N LEU A 62 0.97 -0.57 -8.78
CA LEU A 62 0.79 -1.37 -10.00
C LEU A 62 0.55 -0.52 -11.26
N LYS A 63 0.10 0.72 -11.10
CA LYS A 63 -0.29 1.60 -12.20
C LYS A 63 0.74 2.68 -12.48
N ASP A 64 1.22 3.34 -11.42
CA ASP A 64 1.96 4.60 -11.51
C ASP A 64 3.45 4.45 -11.18
N CYS A 65 3.88 3.31 -10.61
CA CYS A 65 5.29 3.11 -10.24
C CYS A 65 6.08 2.43 -11.34
N ASN A 66 6.97 3.18 -12.00
CA ASN A 66 7.87 2.65 -13.03
C ASN A 66 8.89 1.61 -12.51
N LYS A 67 9.05 1.52 -11.19
CA LYS A 67 9.95 0.54 -10.54
C LYS A 67 9.22 -0.72 -10.10
N PHE A 68 7.90 -0.82 -10.32
CA PHE A 68 7.14 -1.99 -9.90
C PHE A 68 7.52 -3.21 -10.76
N PRO A 69 7.82 -4.38 -10.15
CA PRO A 69 7.92 -4.67 -8.71
C PRO A 69 9.26 -4.21 -8.10
N CYS A 70 9.24 -3.45 -7.00
CA CYS A 70 10.44 -2.89 -6.36
C CYS A 70 10.79 -3.53 -5.01
N GLU A 71 12.01 -3.26 -4.51
CA GLU A 71 12.54 -3.83 -3.27
C GLU A 71 11.63 -3.64 -2.05
N VAL A 72 10.94 -2.49 -1.94
CA VAL A 72 9.98 -2.23 -0.85
C VAL A 72 8.88 -3.28 -0.81
N LEU A 73 8.36 -3.73 -1.96
CA LEU A 73 7.35 -4.79 -1.99
C LEU A 73 7.95 -6.18 -1.73
N TYR A 74 9.23 -6.40 -2.09
CA TYR A 74 9.94 -7.65 -1.77
C TYR A 74 10.24 -7.82 -0.28
N GLN A 75 10.07 -6.78 0.55
CA GLN A 75 10.14 -6.90 2.02
C GLN A 75 9.01 -7.76 2.61
N GLY A 76 8.05 -8.19 1.79
CA GLY A 76 7.05 -9.21 2.16
C GLY A 76 5.65 -8.67 2.45
N PHE A 77 5.37 -7.40 2.14
CA PHE A 77 4.05 -6.81 2.32
C PHE A 77 3.62 -5.95 1.12
N PRO A 78 2.39 -6.09 0.59
CA PRO A 78 1.39 -7.13 0.88
C PRO A 78 1.52 -8.37 -0.02
N TYR A 79 2.46 -8.40 -0.97
CA TYR A 79 2.58 -9.48 -1.95
C TYR A 79 3.71 -10.44 -1.61
N SER A 80 3.51 -11.71 -1.97
CA SER A 80 4.56 -12.72 -1.89
C SER A 80 5.61 -12.50 -2.99
N LYS A 81 6.84 -12.98 -2.74
CA LYS A 81 7.92 -12.96 -3.73
C LYS A 81 7.48 -13.59 -5.07
N GLY A 82 6.80 -14.73 -5.03
CA GLY A 82 6.32 -15.42 -6.22
C GLY A 82 5.34 -14.59 -7.06
N PHE A 83 4.44 -13.83 -6.41
CA PHE A 83 3.54 -12.92 -7.12
C PHE A 83 4.33 -11.78 -7.79
N LEU A 84 5.28 -11.17 -7.07
CA LEU A 84 6.12 -10.10 -7.61
C LEU A 84 7.00 -10.58 -8.78
N ASP A 85 7.53 -11.79 -8.70
CA ASP A 85 8.36 -12.38 -9.77
C ASP A 85 7.58 -12.57 -11.09
N ILE A 86 6.25 -12.70 -11.06
CA ILE A 86 5.41 -12.72 -12.28
C ILE A 86 5.48 -11.38 -13.01
N PHE A 87 5.41 -10.27 -12.27
CA PHE A 87 5.48 -8.92 -12.84
C PHE A 87 6.90 -8.50 -13.23
N LYS A 88 7.92 -9.12 -12.63
CA LYS A 88 9.33 -8.87 -12.98
C LYS A 88 9.72 -9.37 -14.36
N LYS A 89 9.02 -10.40 -14.86
CA LYS A 89 9.26 -11.04 -16.18
C LYS A 89 8.48 -10.38 -17.32
N ARG A 90 7.84 -9.24 -17.05
CA ARG A 90 6.97 -8.52 -17.99
C ARG A 90 7.74 -7.49 -18.81
#